data_AF-A6R141-F1
#
_entry.id   AF-A6R141-F1
#
_cell.length_a   1.000
_cell.length_b   1.000
_cell.length_c   1.000
_cell.angle_alpha   90.00
_cell.angle_beta   90.00
_cell.angle_gamma   90.00
#
_symmetry.space_group_name_H-M   'P 1'
#
loop_
_entity.id
_entity.type
_entity.pdbx_description
1 polymer ?
#
loop_
_entity_poly.entity_id
_entity_poly.type
_entity_poly.pdbx_seq_one_letter_code
_entity_poly.pdbx_strand_id
1 'polypeptide(L)' 'MGGKDISPEGLQNGFTHAFVTEFENAEDRDYYTQKDPVHLAFVSSLSAIIEKVHVMDFVDGVF' A
#
# COMPACT_ATOMS: atom_id res chain seq x y z
N MET A 1 -2.14 1.34 -9.18
CA MET A 1 -3.30 2.27 -9.27
C MET A 1 -3.57 2.89 -7.90
N GLY A 2 -4.22 4.05 -7.81
CA GLY A 2 -4.56 4.65 -6.51
C GLY A 2 -5.44 5.88 -6.61
N GLY A 3 -6.03 6.29 -5.48
CA GLY A 3 -6.96 7.40 -5.42
C GLY A 3 -7.41 7.77 -4.01
N LYS A 4 -8.08 8.92 -3.91
CA LYS A 4 -8.75 9.38 -2.69
C LYS A 4 -10.06 8.61 -2.49
N ASP A 5 -10.34 8.21 -1.27
CA ASP A 5 -11.63 7.61 -0.93
C ASP A 5 -12.79 8.60 -1.17
N ILE A 6 -13.88 8.04 -1.71
CA ILE A 6 -15.14 8.75 -1.98
C ILE A 6 -16.35 7.95 -1.46
N SER A 7 -16.14 6.91 -0.63
CA SER A 7 -17.25 6.12 -0.14
C SER A 7 -18.15 6.94 0.79
N PRO A 8 -19.48 6.93 0.59
CA PRO A 8 -20.42 7.58 1.48
C PRO A 8 -20.72 6.78 2.75
N GLU A 9 -20.17 5.56 2.90
CA GLU A 9 -20.58 4.61 3.94
C GLU A 9 -19.99 4.91 5.33
N GLY A 10 -18.94 5.75 5.40
CA GLY A 10 -18.36 6.16 6.68
C GLY A 10 -17.51 5.10 7.39
N LEU A 11 -17.16 4.00 6.72
CA LEU A 11 -16.41 2.86 7.28
C LEU A 11 -14.90 2.90 7.02
N GLN A 12 -14.37 4.05 6.62
CA GLN A 12 -12.97 4.19 6.20
C GLN A 12 -11.96 4.08 7.35
N ASN A 13 -12.39 4.13 8.62
CA ASN A 13 -11.51 4.04 9.78
C ASN A 13 -10.32 5.04 9.76
N GLY A 14 -10.58 6.26 9.26
CA GLY A 14 -9.60 7.34 9.14
C GLY A 14 -8.72 7.28 7.89
N PHE A 15 -8.81 6.24 7.06
CA PHE A 15 -8.08 6.18 5.79
C PHE A 15 -8.71 7.10 4.74
N THR A 16 -7.88 7.79 3.96
CA THR A 16 -8.34 8.78 2.98
C THR A 16 -7.91 8.48 1.56
N HIS A 17 -6.92 7.59 1.38
CA HIS A 17 -6.38 7.21 0.08
C HIS A 17 -6.07 5.72 0.09
N ALA A 18 -6.18 5.09 -1.08
CA ALA A 18 -5.80 3.71 -1.29
C ALA A 18 -4.92 3.59 -2.54
N PHE A 19 -3.96 2.67 -2.48
CA PHE A 19 -3.07 2.34 -3.57
C PHE A 19 -3.03 0.81 -3.70
N VAL A 20 -3.05 0.32 -4.94
CA VAL A 20 -2.90 -1.09 -5.30
C VAL A 20 -1.68 -1.20 -6.20
N THR A 21 -0.78 -2.11 -5.84
CA THR A 21 0.40 -2.47 -6.63
C THR A 21 0.28 -3.96 -6.92
N GLU A 22 0.38 -4.31 -8.21
CA GLU A 22 0.34 -5.69 -8.67
C GLU A 22 1.77 -6.18 -8.92
N PHE A 23 2.03 -7.42 -8.54
CA PHE A 23 3.30 -8.11 -8.77
C PHE A 23 3.02 -9.40 -9.53
N GLU A 24 3.95 -9.79 -10.40
CA GLU A 24 3.83 -11.05 -11.16
C GLU A 24 3.94 -12.28 -10.25
N ASN A 25 4.71 -12.17 -9.16
CA ASN A 25 4.95 -13.24 -8.20
C ASN A 25 5.35 -12.67 -6.81
N ALA A 26 5.52 -13.57 -5.84
CA ALA A 26 5.86 -13.19 -4.46
C ALA A 26 7.31 -12.68 -4.33
N GLU A 27 8.22 -13.19 -5.15
CA GLU A 27 9.63 -12.81 -5.16
C GLU A 27 9.82 -11.34 -5.58
N ASP A 28 9.06 -10.87 -6.56
CA ASP A 28 9.06 -9.48 -7.02
C ASP A 28 8.52 -8.54 -5.95
N ARG A 29 7.44 -8.93 -5.27
CA ARG A 29 6.90 -8.20 -4.11
C ARG A 29 7.94 -8.14 -2.98
N ASP A 30 8.60 -9.25 -2.66
CA ASP A 30 9.58 -9.32 -1.59
C ASP A 30 10.82 -8.47 -1.90
N TYR A 31 11.26 -8.45 -3.16
CA TYR A 31 12.31 -7.54 -3.60
C TYR A 31 11.88 -6.08 -3.44
N TYR A 32 10.72 -5.70 -3.97
CA TYR A 32 10.21 -4.33 -3.89
C TYR A 32 10.08 -3.84 -2.44
N THR A 33 9.54 -4.67 -1.55
CA THR A 33 9.27 -4.28 -0.16
C THR A 33 10.52 -4.29 0.74
N GLN A 34 11.47 -5.19 0.49
CA GLN A 34 12.58 -5.44 1.44
C GLN A 34 13.95 -5.03 0.91
N LYS A 35 14.14 -4.96 -0.40
CA LYS A 35 15.47 -4.83 -1.02
C LYS A 35 15.60 -3.64 -1.96
N ASP A 36 14.52 -3.19 -2.58
CA ASP A 36 14.57 -2.06 -3.51
C ASP A 36 14.94 -0.76 -2.75
N PRO A 37 16.13 -0.19 -3.00
CA PRO A 37 16.57 1.02 -2.31
C PRO A 37 15.67 2.22 -2.60
N VAL A 38 14.98 2.25 -3.74
CA VAL A 38 14.07 3.35 -4.10
C VAL A 38 12.80 3.27 -3.26
N HIS A 39 12.21 2.08 -3.12
CA HIS A 39 11.05 1.88 -2.26
C HIS A 39 11.38 2.18 -0.78
N LEU A 40 12.52 1.67 -0.28
CA LEU A 40 12.94 1.90 1.11
C LEU A 40 13.18 3.38 1.42
N ALA A 41 13.77 4.13 0.48
CA ALA A 41 13.93 5.57 0.60
C ALA A 41 12.58 6.30 0.58
N PHE A 42 11.66 5.88 -0.28
CA PHE A 42 10.30 6.42 -0.33
C PHE A 42 9.57 6.23 1.00
N VAL A 43 9.48 5.00 1.53
CA VAL A 43 8.80 4.73 2.81
C VAL A 43 9.40 5.55 3.96
N SER A 44 10.73 5.67 4.00
CA SER A 44 11.43 6.49 5.01
C SER A 44 11.00 7.96 4.97
N SER A 45 10.74 8.50 3.78
CA SER A 45 10.32 9.90 3.59
C SER A 45 8.91 10.21 4.10
N LEU A 46 8.04 9.19 4.28
CA LEU A 46 6.62 9.39 4.57
C LEU A 46 6.30 9.61 6.05
N SER A 47 7.25 9.33 6.94
CA SER A 47 7.06 9.35 8.40
C SER A 47 6.56 10.69 8.97
N ALA A 48 6.85 11.80 8.29
CA ALA A 48 6.43 13.14 8.74
C ALA A 48 5.06 13.59 8.21
N ILE A 49 4.48 12.88 7.23
CA ILE A 49 3.28 13.33 6.50
C ILE A 49 2.13 12.31 6.51
N ILE A 50 2.37 11.09 6.97
CA ILE A 50 1.33 10.06 7.10
C ILE A 50 1.02 9.81 8.58
N GLU A 51 -0.23 10.00 8.96
CA GLU A 51 -0.74 9.70 10.30
C GLU A 51 -0.95 8.19 10.52
N LYS A 52 -1.44 7.48 9.50
CA LYS A 52 -1.81 6.06 9.59
C LYS A 52 -1.59 5.33 8.27
N VAL A 53 -1.02 4.12 8.36
CA VAL A 53 -0.82 3.20 7.22
C VAL A 53 -1.38 1.83 7.56
N HIS A 54 -2.00 1.17 6.58
CA HIS A 54 -2.33 -0.25 6.61
C HIS A 54 -1.92 -0.88 5.28
N VAL A 55 -1.27 -2.04 5.35
CA VAL A 55 -0.77 -2.79 4.19
C VAL A 55 -1.32 -4.20 4.27
N MET A 56 -1.80 -4.70 3.14
CA MET A 56 -2.33 -6.06 3.00
C MET A 56 -1.87 -6.62 1.67
N ASP A 57 -1.22 -7.79 1.73
CA ASP A 57 -0.86 -8.58 0.56
C ASP A 57 -1.85 -9.74 0.44
N PHE A 58 -2.36 -9.97 -0.77
CA PHE A 58 -3.29 -11.05 -1.05
C PHE A 58 -3.03 -11.58 -2.46
N VAL A 59 -3.50 -12.81 -2.71
CA VAL A 59 -3.51 -13.41 -4.05
C VAL A 59 -4.92 -13.32 -4.58
N ASP A 60 -5.09 -12.74 -5.78
CA ASP A 60 -6.40 -12.63 -6.40
C ASP A 60 -7.05 -14.02 -6.55
N GLY A 61 -8.35 -14.12 -6.21
CA GLY A 61 -9.12 -15.36 -6.24
C GLY A 61 -8.87 -16.36 -5.10
N VAL A 62 -8.09 -16.01 -4.07
CA VAL A 62 -7.88 -16.85 -2.87
C VAL A 62 -8.63 -16.26 -1.66
N PHE A 63 -9.61 -16.99 -1.12
CA PHE A 63 -10.52 -16.56 -0.03
C PHE A 63 -10.27 -17.27 1.29
#